data_AF-A0AAD3CRP3-F1
#
_entry.id   AF-A0AAD3CRP3-F1
#
_cell.length_a   1.000
_cell.length_b   1.000
_cell.length_c   1.000
_cell.angle_alpha   90.00
_cell.angle_beta   90.00
_cell.angle_gamma   90.00
#
_symmetry.space_group_name_H-M   'P 1'
#
loop_
_entity.id
_entity.type
_entity.pdbx_description
1 polymer ?
#
loop_
_entity_poly.entity_id
_entity_poly.type
_entity_poly.pdbx_seq_one_letter_code
_entity_poly.pdbx_strand_id
1 'polypeptide(L)'
;MPTVAETVERFFSLTQKRISTISNEGKHKTAWSQDSSLSKDYQSELDLIKPHYKPLIWGVGTAVTLFATFRVSKYVSIARTRKQIGYTFEKIQSQKSQKEKLGDLASVPVDMCLSLLVGLSASLFLTDDEKLKKDFANSPLVKGRSLIAEEFCDDYIKEFQKISPSILQSKDAVESSSMRAIQNFVNNCEKRNSIIAYREKEQMLDRSDAENLPSPVFEEINKRANQQ
;
A
#
# COMPACT_ATOMS: atom_id res chain seq x y z
N MET A 1 17.98 24.89 -7.63
CA MET A 1 16.60 24.68 -7.17
C MET A 1 16.20 23.28 -7.63
N PRO A 2 15.49 22.48 -6.81
CA PRO A 2 15.11 21.13 -7.22
C PRO A 2 14.14 21.18 -8.41
N THR A 3 14.25 20.22 -9.32
CA THR A 3 13.29 20.02 -10.41
C THR A 3 12.00 19.38 -9.90
N VAL A 4 10.95 19.37 -10.72
CA VAL A 4 9.71 18.65 -10.41
C VAL A 4 9.97 17.16 -10.20
N ALA A 5 10.82 16.55 -11.03
CA ALA A 5 11.19 15.14 -10.92
C ALA A 5 11.92 14.84 -9.59
N GLU A 6 12.92 15.64 -9.23
CA GLU A 6 13.65 15.49 -7.96
C GLU A 6 12.72 15.70 -6.75
N THR A 7 11.73 16.59 -6.88
CA THR A 7 10.72 16.81 -5.83
C THR A 7 9.85 15.56 -5.65
N VAL A 8 9.31 15.01 -6.74
CA VAL A 8 8.52 13.76 -6.70
C VAL A 8 9.34 12.61 -6.12
N GLU A 9 10.61 12.49 -6.51
CA GLU A 9 11.51 11.46 -6.00
C GLU A 9 11.75 11.58 -4.48
N ARG A 10 11.86 12.79 -3.95
CA ARG A 10 11.98 13.02 -2.50
C ARG A 10 10.73 12.55 -1.74
N PHE A 11 9.53 12.88 -2.23
CA PHE A 11 8.29 12.38 -1.61
C PHE A 11 8.18 10.87 -1.70
N PHE A 12 8.59 10.28 -2.83
CA PHE A 12 8.60 8.83 -2.98
C PHE A 12 9.55 8.17 -1.98
N SER A 13 10.77 8.69 -1.83
CA SER A 13 11.75 8.23 -0.84
C SER A 13 11.21 8.33 0.60
N LEU A 14 10.57 9.46 0.93
CA LEU A 14 9.90 9.68 2.21
C LEU A 14 8.78 8.64 2.44
N THR A 15 7.98 8.37 1.42
CA THR A 15 6.91 7.36 1.44
C THR A 15 7.48 5.99 1.78
N GLN A 16 8.51 5.57 1.03
CA GLN A 16 9.15 4.26 1.20
C GLN A 16 9.73 4.11 2.60
N LYS A 17 10.40 5.16 3.10
CA LYS A 17 10.95 5.19 4.45
C LYS A 17 9.85 4.98 5.48
N ARG A 18 8.73 5.72 5.40
CA ARG A 18 7.62 5.60 6.35
C ARG A 18 6.91 4.25 6.27
N ILE A 19 6.67 3.73 5.07
CA ILE A 19 6.12 2.38 4.89
C ILE A 19 7.01 1.33 5.59
N SER A 20 8.34 1.44 5.45
CA SER A 20 9.24 0.50 6.11
C SER A 20 9.14 0.58 7.65
N THR A 21 9.03 1.79 8.20
CA THR A 21 8.84 2.01 9.63
C THR A 21 7.52 1.40 10.12
N ILE A 22 6.40 1.69 9.44
CA ILE A 22 5.07 1.14 9.76
C ILE A 22 5.06 -0.39 9.68
N SER A 23 5.78 -0.96 8.72
CA SER A 23 5.93 -2.40 8.57
C SER A 23 6.69 -3.00 9.76
N ASN A 24 7.82 -2.40 10.13
CA ASN A 24 8.68 -2.87 11.21
C ASN A 24 8.01 -2.74 12.60
N GLU A 25 7.25 -1.67 12.81
CA GLU A 25 6.50 -1.45 14.05
C GLU A 25 5.23 -2.31 14.15
N GLY A 26 4.82 -2.96 13.06
CA GLY A 26 3.62 -3.79 13.04
C GLY A 26 2.30 -3.01 13.16
N LYS A 27 2.32 -1.68 13.06
CA LYS A 27 1.12 -0.81 13.15
C LYS A 27 0.04 -1.17 12.14
N HIS A 28 0.43 -1.62 10.95
CA HIS A 28 -0.52 -2.10 9.93
C HIS A 28 -1.33 -3.31 10.41
N LYS A 29 -0.73 -4.20 11.23
CA LYS A 29 -1.45 -5.37 11.76
C LYS A 29 -2.49 -4.97 12.79
N THR A 30 -2.21 -3.98 13.63
CA THR A 30 -3.16 -3.52 14.65
C THR A 30 -4.26 -2.66 14.04
N ALA A 31 -3.93 -1.80 13.07
CA ALA A 31 -4.88 -0.93 12.38
C ALA A 31 -5.86 -1.70 11.50
N TRP A 32 -5.39 -2.74 10.80
CA TRP A 32 -6.21 -3.50 9.82
C TRP A 32 -6.54 -4.93 10.24
N SER A 33 -6.27 -5.32 11.49
CA SER A 33 -6.75 -6.59 12.05
C SER A 33 -8.27 -6.59 12.18
N GLN A 34 -8.92 -7.69 11.80
CA GLN A 34 -10.38 -7.83 11.91
C GLN A 34 -10.87 -7.95 13.36
N ASP A 35 -9.98 -8.26 14.31
CA ASP A 35 -10.33 -8.62 15.69
C ASP A 35 -10.25 -7.44 16.68
N SER A 36 -9.77 -6.28 16.25
CA SER A 36 -9.63 -5.11 17.14
C SER A 36 -10.87 -4.22 17.06
N SER A 37 -11.35 -3.71 18.20
CA SER A 37 -12.35 -2.64 18.23
C SER A 37 -11.85 -1.38 17.49
N LEU A 38 -10.53 -1.15 17.51
CA LEU A 38 -9.83 -0.11 16.73
C LEU A 38 -10.03 -0.26 15.22
N SER A 39 -10.22 -1.47 14.71
CA SER A 39 -10.36 -1.72 13.26
C SER A 39 -11.51 -0.95 12.63
N LYS A 40 -12.59 -0.71 13.39
CA LYS A 40 -13.76 0.05 12.94
C LYS A 40 -13.39 1.48 12.56
N ASP A 41 -12.43 2.09 13.26
CA ASP A 41 -11.99 3.46 13.00
C ASP A 41 -11.20 3.58 11.70
N TYR A 42 -10.57 2.48 11.23
CA TYR A 42 -9.78 2.42 10.01
C TYR A 42 -10.54 1.80 8.82
N GLN A 43 -11.78 1.33 8.99
CA GLN A 43 -12.55 0.67 7.91
C GLN A 43 -12.71 1.57 6.68
N SER A 44 -12.97 2.86 6.89
CA SER A 44 -13.17 3.79 5.78
C SER A 44 -11.88 3.97 4.95
N GLU A 45 -10.70 3.84 5.57
CA GLU A 45 -9.41 3.86 4.87
C GLU A 45 -9.16 2.53 4.17
N LEU A 46 -9.48 1.41 4.84
CA LEU A 46 -9.38 0.09 4.23
C LEU A 46 -10.24 -0.02 2.98
N ASP A 47 -11.48 0.48 3.00
CA ASP A 47 -12.38 0.50 1.85
C ASP A 47 -11.83 1.30 0.66
N LEU A 48 -11.05 2.35 0.95
CA LEU A 48 -10.35 3.15 -0.05
C LEU A 48 -9.20 2.38 -0.71
N ILE A 49 -8.43 1.60 0.07
CA ILE A 49 -7.24 0.89 -0.43
C ILE A 49 -7.60 -0.49 -1.03
N LYS A 50 -8.64 -1.15 -0.52
CA LYS A 50 -9.14 -2.46 -0.95
C LYS A 50 -9.23 -2.67 -2.47
N PRO A 51 -9.74 -1.72 -3.29
CA PRO A 51 -9.78 -1.90 -4.74
C PRO A 51 -8.37 -2.04 -5.36
N HIS A 52 -7.36 -1.41 -4.78
CA HIS A 52 -5.98 -1.38 -5.29
C HIS A 52 -5.18 -2.64 -4.93
N TYR A 53 -5.60 -3.42 -3.93
CA TYR A 53 -4.98 -4.71 -3.62
C TYR A 53 -5.34 -5.82 -4.62
N LYS A 54 -6.48 -5.72 -5.30
CA LYS A 54 -6.93 -6.76 -6.25
C LYS A 54 -5.91 -6.98 -7.37
N PRO A 55 -5.44 -5.94 -8.11
CA PRO A 55 -4.38 -6.09 -9.12
C PRO A 55 -3.14 -6.82 -8.60
N LEU A 56 -2.70 -6.50 -7.38
CA LEU A 56 -1.52 -7.13 -6.77
C LEU A 56 -1.76 -8.62 -6.51
N ILE A 57 -2.93 -8.99 -5.97
CA ILE A 57 -3.30 -10.40 -5.77
C ILE A 57 -3.34 -11.14 -7.11
N TRP A 58 -3.91 -10.54 -8.16
CA TRP A 58 -3.96 -11.11 -9.50
C TRP A 58 -2.57 -11.30 -10.10
N GLY A 59 -1.67 -10.32 -9.95
CA GLY A 59 -0.30 -10.43 -10.43
C GLY A 59 0.51 -11.47 -9.67
N VAL A 60 0.38 -11.56 -8.35
CA VAL A 60 0.98 -12.66 -7.55
C VAL A 60 0.43 -14.01 -7.99
N GLY A 61 -0.89 -14.13 -8.20
CA GLY A 61 -1.51 -15.35 -8.72
C GLY A 61 -0.98 -15.75 -10.10
N THR A 62 -0.78 -14.76 -10.97
CA THR A 62 -0.19 -14.96 -12.30
C THR A 62 1.26 -15.43 -12.21
N ALA A 63 2.06 -14.83 -11.33
CA ALA A 63 3.44 -15.26 -11.08
C ALA A 63 3.50 -16.72 -10.59
N VAL A 64 2.68 -17.08 -9.61
CA VAL A 64 2.64 -18.46 -9.08
C VAL A 64 2.21 -19.45 -10.17
N THR A 65 1.19 -19.10 -10.96
CA THR A 65 0.68 -19.95 -12.05
C THR A 65 1.72 -20.16 -13.15
N LEU A 66 2.43 -19.11 -13.55
CA LEU A 66 3.51 -19.20 -14.55
C LEU A 66 4.67 -20.03 -14.03
N PHE A 67 5.09 -19.82 -12.78
CA PHE A 67 6.14 -20.60 -12.16
C PHE A 67 5.78 -22.10 -12.15
N ALA A 68 4.56 -22.44 -11.71
CA ALA A 68 4.07 -23.81 -11.73
C ALA A 68 4.06 -24.39 -13.15
N THR A 69 3.64 -23.60 -14.15
CA THR A 69 3.59 -24.00 -15.55
C THR A 69 4.98 -24.29 -16.11
N PHE A 70 5.99 -23.45 -15.82
CA PHE A 70 7.38 -23.70 -16.21
C PHE A 70 7.92 -24.99 -15.62
N ARG A 71 7.58 -25.29 -14.35
CA ARG A 71 7.97 -26.55 -13.72
C ARG A 71 7.34 -27.78 -14.37
N VAL A 72 6.02 -27.76 -14.57
CA VAL A 72 5.31 -28.89 -15.17
C VAL A 72 5.75 -29.13 -16.62
N SER A 73 5.91 -28.05 -17.40
CA SER A 73 6.35 -28.13 -18.81
C SER A 73 7.71 -28.83 -18.96
N LYS A 74 8.65 -28.58 -18.04
CA LYS A 74 9.96 -29.22 -18.03
C LYS A 74 9.87 -30.73 -17.80
N TYR A 75 9.06 -31.17 -16.83
CA TYR A 75 8.85 -32.61 -16.58
C TYR A 75 8.20 -33.32 -17.78
N VAL A 76 7.20 -32.69 -18.40
CA VAL A 76 6.54 -33.25 -19.60
C VAL A 76 7.51 -33.32 -20.78
N SER A 77 8.33 -32.29 -20.99
CA SER A 77 9.32 -32.25 -22.07
C SER A 77 10.38 -33.34 -21.91
N ILE A 78 10.89 -33.56 -20.69
CA ILE A 78 11.83 -34.65 -20.38
C ILE A 78 11.19 -36.03 -20.58
N ALA A 79 9.93 -36.20 -20.18
CA ALA A 79 9.21 -37.46 -20.37
C ALA A 79 9.02 -37.80 -21.87
N ARG A 80 8.79 -36.79 -22.73
CA ARG A 80 8.67 -36.98 -24.18
C ARG A 80 10.00 -37.34 -24.83
N THR A 81 11.10 -36.65 -24.50
CA THR A 81 12.44 -36.98 -25.05
C THR A 81 12.93 -38.35 -24.60
N ARG A 82 12.64 -38.78 -23.36
CA ARG A 82 12.96 -40.14 -22.90
C ARG A 82 12.24 -41.23 -23.69
N LYS A 83 10.99 -41.02 -24.11
CA LYS A 83 10.26 -41.98 -24.95
C LYS A 83 10.85 -42.11 -26.37
N GLN A 84 11.44 -41.05 -26.93
CA GLN A 84 12.06 -41.10 -28.25
C GLN A 84 13.48 -41.69 -28.26
N ILE A 85 14.21 -41.59 -27.15
CA ILE A 85 15.63 -42.02 -27.06
C ILE A 85 15.78 -43.45 -26.50
N GLY A 86 14.69 -44.08 -26.07
CA GLY A 86 14.62 -45.39 -25.42
C GLY A 86 15.07 -46.62 -26.23
N TYR A 87 15.72 -46.44 -27.38
CA TYR A 87 16.32 -47.54 -28.14
C TYR A 87 17.86 -47.50 -28.25
N THR A 88 18.57 -46.50 -27.69
CA THR A 88 20.02 -46.39 -27.96
C THR A 88 20.93 -46.02 -26.77
N PHE A 89 20.40 -45.87 -25.54
CA PHE A 89 21.15 -45.14 -24.49
C PHE A 89 21.41 -45.90 -23.17
N GLU A 90 21.58 -47.22 -23.21
CA GLU A 90 21.80 -48.03 -21.99
C GLU A 90 23.25 -47.98 -21.46
N LYS A 91 24.24 -47.43 -22.18
CA LYS A 91 25.67 -47.52 -21.79
C LYS A 91 26.37 -46.25 -21.28
N ILE A 92 25.71 -45.08 -21.21
CA ILE A 92 26.37 -43.80 -20.81
C ILE A 92 25.93 -43.31 -19.41
N GLN A 93 25.20 -44.14 -18.66
CA GLN A 93 24.36 -43.68 -17.54
C GLN A 93 25.09 -43.38 -16.21
N SER A 94 26.34 -43.80 -16.03
CA SER A 94 27.00 -43.71 -14.70
C SER A 94 27.65 -42.35 -14.36
N GLN A 95 27.98 -41.49 -15.34
CA GLN A 95 28.67 -40.20 -15.05
C GLN A 95 27.82 -38.94 -15.27
N LYS A 96 26.69 -39.02 -16.00
CA LYS A 96 25.84 -37.84 -16.28
C LYS A 96 24.93 -37.43 -15.10
N SER A 97 24.65 -38.32 -14.15
CA SER A 97 23.64 -38.10 -13.12
C SER A 97 23.92 -36.95 -12.14
N GLN A 98 25.19 -36.58 -11.90
CA GLN A 98 25.50 -35.44 -11.02
C GLN A 98 25.43 -34.09 -11.74
N LYS A 99 25.87 -34.02 -13.02
CA LYS A 99 25.80 -32.77 -13.80
C LYS A 99 24.37 -32.39 -14.17
N GLU A 100 23.48 -33.35 -14.40
CA GLU A 100 22.06 -33.10 -14.68
C GLU A 100 21.33 -32.46 -13.48
N LYS A 101 21.60 -32.93 -12.25
CA LYS A 101 20.98 -32.38 -11.04
C LYS A 101 21.39 -30.93 -10.78
N LEU A 102 22.63 -30.55 -11.12
CA LEU A 102 23.09 -29.16 -11.00
C LEU A 102 22.41 -28.23 -12.01
N GLY A 103 22.21 -28.70 -13.25
CA GLY A 103 21.52 -27.93 -14.29
C GLY A 103 20.06 -27.65 -13.95
N ASP A 104 19.37 -28.59 -13.30
CA ASP A 104 18.00 -28.42 -12.85
C ASP A 104 17.85 -27.38 -11.73
N LEU A 105 18.83 -27.32 -10.82
CA LEU A 105 18.81 -26.36 -9.72
C LEU A 105 19.07 -24.93 -10.20
N ALA A 106 19.92 -24.75 -11.22
CA ALA A 106 20.25 -23.43 -11.77
C ALA A 106 19.08 -22.77 -12.52
N SER A 107 18.11 -23.54 -13.02
CA SER A 107 16.91 -23.00 -13.69
C SER A 107 15.86 -22.43 -12.73
N VAL A 108 15.88 -22.83 -11.45
CA VAL A 108 14.89 -22.43 -10.44
C VAL A 108 14.83 -20.91 -10.24
N PRO A 109 15.96 -20.21 -10.01
CA PRO A 109 15.92 -18.77 -9.78
C PRO A 109 15.51 -18.01 -11.03
N VAL A 110 15.88 -18.49 -12.21
CA VAL A 110 15.52 -17.86 -13.49
C VAL A 110 14.00 -17.91 -13.69
N ASP A 111 13.38 -19.08 -13.52
CA ASP A 111 11.93 -19.25 -13.62
C ASP A 111 11.18 -18.39 -12.60
N MET A 112 11.71 -18.30 -11.37
CA MET A 112 11.15 -17.46 -10.31
C MET A 112 11.22 -15.97 -10.67
N CYS A 113 12.38 -15.48 -11.10
CA CYS A 113 12.56 -14.09 -11.51
C CYS A 113 11.67 -13.73 -12.70
N LEU A 114 11.60 -14.58 -13.72
CA LEU A 114 10.72 -14.36 -14.88
C LEU A 114 9.25 -14.32 -14.47
N SER A 115 8.82 -15.25 -13.61
CA SER A 115 7.43 -15.30 -13.16
C SER A 115 7.06 -14.08 -12.30
N LEU A 116 7.96 -13.65 -11.41
CA LEU A 116 7.78 -12.44 -10.60
C LEU A 116 7.76 -11.20 -11.48
N LEU A 117 8.65 -11.10 -12.47
CA LEU A 117 8.66 -9.98 -13.42
C LEU A 117 7.31 -9.86 -14.13
N VAL A 118 6.80 -10.96 -14.69
CA VAL A 118 5.50 -10.96 -15.38
C VAL A 118 4.36 -10.65 -14.42
N GLY A 119 4.37 -11.19 -13.21
CA GLY A 119 3.35 -10.90 -12.19
C GLY A 119 3.36 -9.44 -11.73
N LEU A 120 4.54 -8.83 -11.56
CA LEU A 120 4.68 -7.42 -11.25
C LEU A 120 4.21 -6.55 -12.42
N SER A 121 4.59 -6.88 -13.66
CA SER A 121 4.10 -6.18 -14.84
C SER A 121 2.58 -6.26 -14.97
N ALA A 122 1.99 -7.44 -14.73
CA ALA A 122 0.54 -7.61 -14.73
C ALA A 122 -0.13 -6.79 -13.61
N SER A 123 0.45 -6.77 -12.42
CA SER A 123 -0.03 -5.94 -11.30
C SER A 123 -0.03 -4.46 -11.67
N LEU A 124 1.08 -3.97 -12.24
CA LEU A 124 1.22 -2.58 -12.67
C LEU A 124 0.24 -2.23 -13.78
N PHE A 125 0.05 -3.11 -14.76
CA PHE A 125 -0.88 -2.88 -15.87
C PHE A 125 -2.35 -2.88 -15.43
N LEU A 126 -2.70 -3.71 -14.44
CA LEU A 126 -4.06 -3.77 -13.87
C LEU A 126 -4.32 -2.67 -12.83
N THR A 127 -3.27 -2.00 -12.35
CA THR A 127 -3.41 -0.89 -11.39
C THR A 127 -3.73 0.39 -12.14
N ASP A 128 -4.89 0.97 -11.85
CA ASP A 128 -5.24 2.31 -12.32
C ASP A 128 -4.47 3.35 -11.49
N ASP A 129 -3.30 3.76 -12.00
CA ASP A 129 -2.38 4.68 -11.33
C ASP A 129 -3.04 6.04 -11.01
N GLU A 130 -3.86 6.57 -11.93
CA GLU A 130 -4.56 7.84 -11.72
C GLU A 130 -5.58 7.72 -10.60
N LYS A 131 -6.33 6.61 -10.55
CA LYS A 131 -7.26 6.35 -9.45
C LYS A 131 -6.52 6.12 -8.13
N LEU A 132 -5.42 5.37 -8.13
CA LEU A 132 -4.61 5.13 -6.93
C LEU A 132 -4.07 6.44 -6.35
N LYS A 133 -3.49 7.30 -7.19
CA LYS A 133 -2.98 8.62 -6.79
C LYS A 133 -4.09 9.50 -6.22
N LYS A 134 -5.26 9.51 -6.87
CA LYS A 134 -6.44 10.26 -6.40
C LYS A 134 -6.95 9.74 -5.06
N ASP A 135 -7.08 8.43 -4.91
CA ASP A 135 -7.55 7.81 -3.67
C ASP A 135 -6.54 8.05 -2.55
N PHE A 136 -5.24 7.86 -2.82
CA PHE A 136 -4.17 8.21 -1.87
C PHE A 136 -4.25 9.67 -1.42
N ALA A 137 -4.41 10.61 -2.36
CA ALA A 137 -4.55 12.02 -2.04
C ALA A 137 -5.78 12.34 -1.16
N ASN A 138 -6.86 11.56 -1.26
CA ASN A 138 -8.08 11.74 -0.47
C ASN A 138 -8.05 10.99 0.87
N SER A 139 -7.08 10.11 1.10
CA SER A 139 -6.96 9.32 2.33
C SER A 139 -7.03 10.17 3.62
N PRO A 140 -6.40 11.36 3.70
CA PRO A 140 -6.48 12.17 4.93
C PRO A 140 -7.90 12.66 5.29
N LEU A 141 -8.82 12.76 4.33
CA LEU A 141 -10.19 13.20 4.55
C LEU A 141 -11.13 12.09 5.01
N VAL A 142 -10.64 10.86 5.10
CA VAL A 142 -11.43 9.71 5.51
C VAL A 142 -11.93 9.90 6.95
N LYS A 143 -13.22 9.58 7.17
CA LYS A 143 -13.84 9.65 8.49
C LYS A 143 -13.17 8.67 9.46
N GLY A 144 -12.93 9.13 10.68
CA GLY A 144 -12.30 8.32 11.73
C GLY A 144 -10.78 8.43 11.71
N ARG A 145 -10.10 7.35 12.06
CA ARG A 145 -8.64 7.26 12.07
C ARG A 145 -8.14 6.84 10.69
N SER A 146 -7.00 7.38 10.30
CA SER A 146 -6.34 7.00 9.04
C SER A 146 -4.87 6.83 9.36
N LEU A 147 -4.38 5.61 9.15
CA LEU A 147 -2.98 5.27 9.39
C LEU A 147 -2.09 6.06 8.42
N ILE A 148 -2.54 6.25 7.19
CA ILE A 148 -1.85 7.08 6.19
C ILE A 148 -1.81 8.54 6.65
N ALA A 149 -2.91 9.09 7.16
CA ALA A 149 -2.89 10.47 7.63
C ALA A 149 -1.95 10.64 8.85
N GLU A 150 -2.07 9.75 9.84
CA GLU A 150 -1.32 9.79 11.09
C GLU A 150 0.19 9.65 10.87
N GLU A 151 0.62 8.84 9.91
CA GLU A 151 2.05 8.56 9.70
C GLU A 151 2.71 9.45 8.63
N PHE A 152 1.94 10.01 7.70
CA PHE A 152 2.50 10.73 6.55
C PHE A 152 2.24 12.23 6.56
N CYS A 153 1.14 12.72 7.18
CA CYS A 153 0.76 14.13 7.04
C CYS A 153 1.83 15.12 7.52
N ASP A 154 2.37 14.92 8.72
CA ASP A 154 3.34 15.86 9.31
C ASP A 154 4.62 15.97 8.46
N ASP A 155 5.13 14.83 8.03
CA ASP A 155 6.32 14.76 7.18
C ASP A 155 6.07 15.37 5.80
N TYR A 156 4.89 15.11 5.21
CA TYR A 156 4.53 15.64 3.89
C TYR A 156 4.35 17.14 3.93
N ILE A 157 3.64 17.68 4.91
CA ILE A 157 3.47 19.13 5.09
C ILE A 157 4.85 19.78 5.25
N LYS A 158 5.70 19.23 6.11
CA LYS A 158 7.05 19.75 6.36
C LYS A 158 7.94 19.74 5.13
N GLU A 159 7.88 18.68 4.31
CA GLU A 159 8.66 18.61 3.07
C GLU A 159 8.06 19.54 1.99
N PHE A 160 6.73 19.63 1.91
CA PHE A 160 6.03 20.48 0.95
C PHE A 160 6.30 21.97 1.16
N GLN A 161 6.36 22.42 2.42
CA GLN A 161 6.70 23.80 2.77
C GLN A 161 8.11 24.23 2.34
N LYS A 162 9.02 23.28 2.05
CA LYS A 162 10.37 23.58 1.54
C LYS A 162 10.38 23.88 0.04
N ILE A 163 9.29 23.59 -0.68
CA ILE A 163 9.20 23.77 -2.12
C ILE A 163 8.89 25.24 -2.42
N SER A 164 9.64 25.83 -3.35
CA SER A 164 9.37 27.19 -3.82
C SER A 164 8.00 27.28 -4.52
N PRO A 165 7.19 28.33 -4.28
CA PRO A 165 5.93 28.55 -4.99
C PRO A 165 6.07 28.57 -6.52
N SER A 166 7.23 29.01 -7.03
CA SER A 166 7.53 29.02 -8.47
C SER A 166 7.57 27.62 -9.10
N ILE A 167 8.01 26.60 -8.36
CA ILE A 167 8.02 25.21 -8.83
C ILE A 167 6.60 24.65 -8.83
N LEU A 168 5.82 24.95 -7.79
CA LEU A 168 4.42 24.51 -7.66
C LEU A 168 3.53 25.07 -8.79
N GLN A 169 3.83 26.28 -9.26
CA GLN A 169 3.11 26.94 -10.37
C GLN A 169 3.71 26.65 -11.75
N SER A 170 4.79 25.89 -11.83
CA SER A 170 5.40 25.53 -13.11
C SER A 170 4.45 24.67 -13.94
N LYS A 171 4.49 24.82 -15.27
CA LYS A 171 3.68 24.03 -16.19
C LYS A 171 3.88 22.52 -15.97
N ASP A 172 5.13 22.10 -15.78
CA ASP A 172 5.50 20.70 -15.52
C ASP A 172 4.87 20.15 -14.23
N ALA A 173 4.77 20.96 -13.18
CA ALA A 173 4.12 20.56 -11.93
C ALA A 173 2.60 20.44 -12.09
N VAL A 174 1.98 21.35 -12.83
CA VAL A 174 0.54 21.33 -13.09
C VAL A 174 0.13 20.13 -13.96
N GLU A 175 0.97 19.78 -14.94
CA GLU A 175 0.76 18.64 -15.83
C GLU A 175 1.11 17.29 -15.16
N SER A 176 1.99 17.28 -14.17
CA SER A 176 2.36 16.07 -13.43
C SER A 176 1.24 15.60 -12.49
N SER A 177 0.67 14.42 -12.79
CA SER A 177 -0.37 13.81 -11.93
C SER A 177 0.14 13.49 -10.53
N SER A 178 1.42 13.13 -10.40
CA SER A 178 2.07 12.88 -9.10
C SER A 178 2.17 14.15 -8.24
N MET A 179 2.60 15.28 -8.83
CA MET A 179 2.66 16.54 -8.09
C MET A 179 1.28 17.01 -7.64
N ARG A 180 0.27 16.87 -8.52
CA ARG A 180 -1.11 17.18 -8.17
C ARG A 180 -1.62 16.32 -7.02
N ALA A 181 -1.30 15.02 -7.03
CA ALA A 181 -1.65 14.11 -5.94
C ALA A 181 -0.98 14.50 -4.62
N ILE A 182 0.31 14.86 -4.64
CA ILE A 182 1.05 15.34 -3.46
C ILE A 182 0.43 16.63 -2.91
N GLN A 183 0.16 17.61 -3.77
CA GLN A 183 -0.46 18.87 -3.37
C GLN A 183 -1.84 18.65 -2.75
N ASN A 184 -2.68 17.83 -3.38
CA ASN A 184 -4.00 17.49 -2.85
C ASN A 184 -3.90 16.75 -1.50
N PHE A 185 -2.96 15.82 -1.37
CA PHE A 185 -2.70 15.11 -0.12
C PHE A 185 -2.36 16.08 1.01
N VAL A 186 -1.42 17.01 0.78
CA VAL A 186 -1.00 18.02 1.76
C VAL A 186 -2.16 18.93 2.16
N ASN A 187 -2.90 19.46 1.18
CA ASN A 187 -4.08 20.30 1.44
C ASN A 187 -5.13 19.56 2.27
N ASN A 188 -5.30 18.26 2.02
CA ASN A 188 -6.24 17.40 2.76
C ASN A 188 -5.74 17.10 4.18
N CYS A 189 -4.43 16.95 4.38
CA CYS A 189 -3.82 16.87 5.71
C CYS A 189 -4.04 18.14 6.52
N GLU A 190 -3.82 19.32 5.93
CA GLU A 190 -4.08 20.60 6.62
C GLU A 190 -5.56 20.76 7.01
N LYS A 191 -6.47 20.39 6.10
CA LYS A 191 -7.91 20.32 6.40
C LYS A 191 -8.19 19.39 7.58
N ARG A 192 -7.65 18.17 7.57
CA ARG A 192 -7.81 17.20 8.66
C ARG A 192 -7.32 17.80 9.99
N ASN A 193 -6.14 18.40 10.01
CA ASN A 193 -5.54 19.00 11.21
C ASN A 193 -6.41 20.13 11.77
N SER A 194 -7.00 20.97 10.91
CA SER A 194 -7.92 22.02 11.36
C SER A 194 -9.21 21.46 11.99
N ILE A 195 -9.75 20.36 11.45
CA ILE A 195 -10.93 19.68 12.00
C ILE A 195 -10.61 19.03 13.36
N ILE A 196 -9.45 18.37 13.47
CA ILE A 196 -9.00 17.77 14.73
C ILE A 196 -8.84 18.84 15.80
N ALA A 197 -8.12 19.93 15.48
CA ALA A 197 -7.92 21.04 16.41
C ALA A 197 -9.25 21.71 16.84
N TYR A 198 -10.24 21.77 15.94
CA TYR A 198 -11.57 22.27 16.28
C TYR A 198 -12.29 21.33 17.27
N ARG A 199 -12.28 20.02 17.02
CA ARG A 199 -12.90 19.02 17.91
C ARG A 199 -12.24 18.97 19.29
N GLU A 200 -10.93 19.10 19.35
CA GLU A 200 -10.20 19.16 20.63
C GLU A 200 -10.65 20.36 21.46
N LYS A 201 -10.87 21.53 20.82
CA LYS A 201 -11.41 22.71 21.50
C LYS A 201 -12.84 22.48 21.99
N GLU A 202 -13.71 21.91 21.17
CA GLU A 202 -15.09 21.60 21.60
C GLU A 202 -15.13 20.66 22.81
N GLN A 203 -14.29 19.62 22.82
CA GLN A 203 -14.19 18.70 23.96
C GLN A 203 -13.68 19.37 25.23
N MET A 204 -12.80 20.37 25.12
CA MET A 204 -12.34 21.15 26.26
C MET A 204 -13.45 22.06 26.82
N LEU A 205 -14.26 22.69 25.95
CA LEU A 205 -15.40 23.51 26.39
C LEU A 205 -16.44 22.68 27.15
N ASP A 206 -16.84 21.52 26.58
CA ASP A 206 -17.84 20.63 27.21
C ASP A 206 -17.37 20.15 28.59
N ARG A 207 -16.07 19.87 28.74
CA ARG A 207 -15.49 19.48 30.03
C ARG A 207 -15.44 20.63 31.04
N SER A 208 -15.15 21.86 30.61
CA SER A 208 -15.15 23.03 31.51
C SER A 208 -16.55 23.41 31.98
N ASP A 209 -17.57 23.15 31.17
CA ASP A 209 -18.97 23.36 31.54
C ASP A 209 -19.48 22.22 32.44
N ALA A 210 -19.04 20.97 32.21
CA ALA A 210 -19.36 19.82 33.05
C ALA A 210 -18.80 19.93 34.48
N GLU A 211 -17.69 20.64 34.70
CA GLU A 211 -17.07 20.81 36.01
C GLU A 211 -17.77 21.87 36.89
N ASN A 212 -18.71 22.64 36.33
CA ASN A 212 -19.51 23.65 37.05
C ASN A 212 -21.02 23.32 37.10
N LEU A 213 -21.45 22.15 36.63
CA LEU A 213 -22.85 21.74 36.67
C LEU A 213 -23.17 21.03 37.99
N PRO A 214 -24.11 21.55 38.82
CA PRO A 214 -24.60 20.80 39.97
C PRO A 214 -25.20 19.47 39.50
N SER A 215 -24.92 18.42 40.27
CA SER A 215 -25.17 16.99 40.01
C SER A 215 -26.52 16.56 39.39
N PRO A 216 -27.68 17.23 39.56
CA PRO A 216 -28.94 16.68 39.04
C PRO A 216 -29.18 16.78 37.51
N VAL A 217 -28.38 17.53 36.75
CA VAL A 217 -28.67 17.74 35.29
C VAL A 217 -28.26 16.54 34.42
N PHE A 218 -27.31 15.73 34.88
CA PHE A 218 -26.81 14.57 34.12
C PHE A 218 -27.86 13.47 33.95
N GLU A 219 -28.82 13.38 34.88
CA GLU A 219 -29.88 12.37 34.86
C GLU A 219 -30.99 12.69 33.83
N GLU A 220 -31.16 13.97 33.48
CA GLU A 220 -32.18 14.40 32.52
C GLU A 220 -31.73 14.26 31.06
N ILE A 221 -30.43 14.45 30.79
CA ILE A 221 -29.85 14.25 29.45
C ILE A 221 -29.81 12.75 29.09
N ASN A 222 -29.49 11.88 30.06
CA ASN A 222 -29.46 10.43 29.85
C ASN A 222 -30.88 9.83 29.65
N LYS A 223 -31.92 10.49 30.17
CA LYS A 223 -33.33 10.14 29.89
C LYS A 223 -33.76 10.46 28.46
N ARG A 224 -33.22 11.53 27.84
CA ARG A 224 -33.58 11.92 26.47
C ARG A 224 -32.85 11.11 25.40
N ALA A 225 -31.63 10.67 25.68
CA ALA A 225 -30.85 9.85 24.75
C ALA A 225 -31.40 8.42 24.55
N ASN A 226 -32.21 7.91 25.49
CA ASN A 226 -32.78 6.55 25.42
C ASN A 226 -34.24 6.51 24.89
N GLN A 227 -34.76 7.63 24.37
CA GLN A 227 -36.10 7.72 23.79
C GLN A 227 -36.12 7.92 22.26
N GLN A 228 -34.96 7.83 21.60
CA GLN A 228 -34.81 7.83 20.13
C GLN A 228 -34.17 6.52 19.68
#